data_AF-A0A4Y8C8U2-F1
#
_entry.id   AF-A0A4Y8C8U2-F1
#
_cell.length_a   1.000
_cell.length_b   1.000
_cell.length_c   1.000
_cell.angle_alpha   90.00
_cell.angle_beta   90.00
_cell.angle_gamma   90.00
#
_symmetry.space_group_name_H-M   'P 1'
#
loop_
_entity.id
_entity.type
_entity.pdbx_description
1 polymer ?
#
loop_
_entity_poly.entity_id
_entity_poly.type
_entity_poly.pdbx_seq_one_letter_code
_entity_poly.pdbx_strand_id
1 'polypeptide(L)'
;ILTWAIAGGIALKHCSNEAKQVFIDINEGVLKIVKFIVKLAPFGIFGLVANSVAQTGAQGLLSYVKLLILLVTTMLFVTFVINALIVFFYTRKNPFPLIFICLRHSAFFAFFTRSSAANIPVN
;
A
#
# COMPACT_ATOMS: atom_id res chain seq x y z
N ILE A 1 -9.37 -4.44 -18.87
CA ILE A 1 -9.79 -5.44 -17.87
C ILE A 1 -10.52 -4.80 -16.67
N LEU A 2 -9.95 -3.76 -16.03
CA LEU A 2 -10.57 -3.04 -14.89
C LEU A 2 -11.97 -2.49 -15.17
N THR A 3 -12.16 -1.78 -16.30
CA THR A 3 -13.46 -1.23 -16.70
C THR A 3 -14.52 -2.33 -16.83
N TRP A 4 -14.15 -3.47 -17.41
CA TRP A 4 -15.04 -4.62 -17.56
C TRP A 4 -15.32 -5.35 -16.24
N ALA A 5 -14.36 -5.38 -15.31
CA ALA A 5 -14.58 -5.91 -13.96
C ALA A 5 -15.58 -5.05 -13.16
N ILE A 6 -15.51 -3.72 -13.30
CA ILE A 6 -16.47 -2.79 -12.67
C ILE A 6 -17.87 -2.98 -13.29
N ALA A 7 -17.97 -3.02 -14.62
CA ALA A 7 -19.23 -3.28 -15.31
C ALA A 7 -19.84 -4.64 -14.91
N GLY A 8 -19.01 -5.68 -14.83
CA GLY A 8 -19.41 -7.01 -14.35
C GLY A 8 -19.89 -7.01 -12.90
N GLY A 9 -19.22 -6.27 -12.01
CA GLY A 9 -19.65 -6.10 -10.62
C GLY A 9 -21.01 -5.41 -10.48
N ILE A 10 -21.28 -4.39 -11.32
CA ILE A 10 -22.58 -3.71 -11.35
C ILE A 10 -23.68 -4.64 -11.89
N ALA A 11 -23.38 -5.45 -12.91
CA ALA A 11 -24.30 -6.45 -13.42
C ALA A 11 -24.63 -7.53 -12.37
N LEU A 12 -23.61 -8.05 -11.67
CA LEU A 12 -23.76 -9.06 -10.62
C LEU A 12 -24.59 -8.55 -9.42
N LYS A 13 -24.71 -7.24 -9.21
CA LYS A 13 -25.58 -6.67 -8.18
C LYS A 13 -27.04 -7.11 -8.35
N HIS A 14 -27.49 -7.28 -9.59
CA HIS A 14 -28.86 -7.68 -9.95
C HIS A 14 -29.06 -9.21 -10.00
N CYS A 15 -27.98 -9.99 -9.83
CA CYS A 15 -28.06 -11.45 -9.79
C CYS A 15 -28.46 -11.96 -8.39
N SER A 16 -28.86 -13.23 -8.34
CA SER A 16 -29.24 -13.92 -7.11
C SER A 16 -28.06 -14.02 -6.12
N ASN A 17 -28.37 -14.28 -4.85
CA ASN A 17 -27.36 -14.31 -3.79
C ASN A 17 -26.39 -15.49 -3.96
N GLU A 18 -26.85 -16.60 -4.54
CA GLU A 18 -26.04 -17.79 -4.78
C GLU A 18 -24.94 -17.50 -5.82
N ALA A 19 -25.28 -16.76 -6.90
CA ALA A 19 -24.31 -16.36 -7.90
C ALA A 19 -23.21 -15.45 -7.29
N LYS A 20 -23.58 -14.56 -6.36
CA LYS A 20 -22.62 -13.69 -5.65
C LYS A 20 -21.69 -14.51 -4.76
N GLN A 21 -22.21 -15.52 -4.06
CA GLN A 21 -21.41 -16.39 -3.19
C GLN A 21 -20.34 -17.14 -3.97
N VAL A 22 -20.65 -17.65 -5.16
CA VAL A 22 -19.65 -18.31 -6.02
C VAL A 22 -18.45 -17.39 -6.33
N PHE A 23 -18.69 -16.12 -6.64
CA PHE A 23 -17.59 -15.17 -6.87
C PHE A 23 -16.77 -14.87 -5.60
N ILE A 24 -17.42 -14.84 -4.44
CA ILE A 24 -16.74 -14.68 -3.15
C ILE A 24 -15.85 -15.90 -2.87
N ASP A 25 -16.36 -17.11 -3.05
CA ASP A 25 -15.63 -18.36 -2.82
C ASP A 25 -14.41 -18.48 -3.76
N ILE A 26 -14.57 -18.09 -5.03
CA ILE A 26 -13.46 -18.03 -6.00
C ILE A 26 -12.39 -17.05 -5.52
N ASN A 27 -12.80 -15.85 -5.09
CA ASN A 27 -11.86 -14.85 -4.57
C ASN A 27 -11.13 -15.36 -3.32
N GLU A 28 -11.82 -16.04 -2.40
CA GLU A 28 -11.19 -16.67 -1.23
C GLU A 28 -10.19 -17.76 -1.63
N GLY A 29 -10.51 -18.58 -2.62
CA GLY A 29 -9.61 -19.59 -3.17
C GLY A 29 -8.33 -18.97 -3.74
N VAL A 30 -8.48 -17.92 -4.56
CA VAL A 30 -7.34 -17.17 -5.11
C VAL A 30 -6.52 -16.52 -4.00
N LEU A 31 -7.16 -15.90 -3.00
CA LEU A 31 -6.48 -15.31 -1.85
C LEU A 31 -5.68 -16.35 -1.04
N LYS A 32 -6.18 -17.59 -0.88
CA LYS A 32 -5.42 -18.67 -0.23
C LYS A 32 -4.15 -19.01 -1.00
N ILE A 33 -4.23 -19.10 -2.33
CA ILE A 33 -3.07 -19.36 -3.20
C ILE A 33 -2.06 -18.23 -3.09
N VAL A 34 -2.50 -16.97 -3.21
CA VAL A 34 -1.62 -15.80 -3.07
C VAL A 34 -0.96 -15.78 -1.69
N LYS A 35 -1.70 -16.03 -0.60
CA LYS A 35 -1.14 -16.13 0.76
C LYS A 35 -0.07 -17.22 0.86
N PHE A 36 -0.26 -18.36 0.19
CA PHE A 36 0.75 -19.43 0.14
C PHE A 36 2.01 -18.98 -0.61
N ILE A 37 1.86 -18.33 -1.77
CA ILE A 37 2.98 -17.78 -2.55
C ILE A 37 3.76 -16.74 -1.74
N VAL A 38 3.06 -15.84 -1.04
CA VAL A 38 3.69 -14.82 -0.19
C VAL A 38 4.51 -15.45 0.96
N LYS A 39 4.08 -16.60 1.50
CA LYS A 39 4.89 -17.34 2.49
C LYS A 39 6.19 -17.91 1.91
N LEU A 40 6.22 -18.18 0.60
CA LEU A 40 7.42 -18.65 -0.12
C LEU A 40 8.29 -17.49 -0.64
N ALA A 41 7.74 -16.28 -0.73
CA ALA A 41 8.46 -15.07 -1.14
C ALA A 41 9.81 -14.82 -0.43
N PRO A 42 10.01 -15.07 0.89
CA PRO A 42 11.33 -14.87 1.52
C PRO A 42 12.46 -15.65 0.84
N PHE A 43 12.21 -16.89 0.39
CA PHE A 43 13.21 -17.68 -0.34
C PHE A 43 13.51 -17.09 -1.72
N GLY A 44 12.48 -16.64 -2.44
CA GLY A 44 12.63 -16.00 -3.74
C GLY A 44 13.38 -14.66 -3.66
N ILE A 45 13.02 -13.82 -2.70
CA ILE A 45 13.67 -12.51 -2.47
C ILE A 45 15.13 -12.71 -2.09
N PHE A 46 15.46 -13.70 -1.24
CA PHE A 46 16.84 -14.01 -0.89
C PHE A 46 17.67 -14.37 -2.14
N GLY A 47 17.13 -15.21 -3.02
CA GLY A 47 17.78 -15.54 -4.29
C GLY A 47 18.01 -14.32 -5.20
N LEU A 48 16.99 -13.46 -5.33
CA LEU A 48 17.09 -12.24 -6.13
C LEU A 48 18.12 -11.25 -5.57
N VAL A 49 18.16 -11.07 -4.24
CA VAL A 49 19.14 -10.20 -3.58
C VAL A 49 20.54 -10.77 -3.70
N ALA A 50 20.73 -12.08 -3.46
CA ALA A 50 22.04 -12.72 -3.60
C ALA A 50 22.59 -12.58 -5.03
N ASN A 51 21.75 -12.79 -6.05
CA ASN A 51 22.12 -12.60 -7.44
C ASN A 51 22.46 -11.13 -7.76
N SER A 52 21.63 -10.19 -7.27
CA SER A 52 21.87 -8.75 -7.44
C SER A 52 23.16 -8.28 -6.77
N VAL A 53 23.51 -8.83 -5.60
CA VAL A 53 24.79 -8.53 -4.93
C VAL A 53 25.96 -9.12 -5.71
N ALA A 54 25.82 -10.34 -6.26
CA ALA A 54 26.86 -11.00 -7.05
C ALA A 54 27.15 -10.28 -8.38
N GLN A 55 26.14 -9.74 -9.06
CA GLN A 55 26.30 -9.06 -10.35
C GLN A 55 26.71 -7.59 -10.21
N THR A 56 26.14 -6.86 -9.25
CA THR A 56 26.21 -5.38 -9.21
C THR A 56 27.10 -4.83 -8.09
N GLY A 57 27.56 -5.69 -7.17
CA GLY A 57 28.47 -5.33 -6.09
C GLY A 57 27.99 -4.19 -5.18
N ALA A 58 28.92 -3.54 -4.47
CA ALA A 58 28.63 -2.44 -3.53
C ALA A 58 27.99 -1.21 -4.19
N GLN A 59 28.22 -1.01 -5.49
CA GLN A 59 27.67 0.13 -6.25
C GLN A 59 26.17 -0.04 -6.51
N GLY A 60 25.70 -1.28 -6.75
CA GLY A 60 24.28 -1.59 -6.82
C GLY A 60 23.56 -1.30 -5.51
N LEU A 61 24.16 -1.66 -4.37
CA LEU A 61 23.61 -1.42 -3.04
C LEU A 61 23.43 0.09 -2.75
N LEU A 62 24.40 0.92 -3.13
CA LEU A 62 24.31 2.38 -3.02
C LEU A 62 23.15 2.97 -3.84
N SER A 63 22.86 2.41 -5.02
CA SER A 63 21.71 2.83 -5.84
C SER A 63 20.38 2.56 -5.12
N TYR A 64 20.23 1.38 -4.49
CA TYR A 64 19.04 1.06 -3.69
C TYR A 64 18.85 2.02 -2.51
N VAL A 65 19.91 2.39 -1.81
CA VAL A 65 19.84 3.37 -0.71
C VAL A 65 19.38 4.73 -1.22
N LYS A 66 19.88 5.19 -2.37
CA LYS A 66 19.41 6.45 -2.98
C LYS A 66 17.92 6.41 -3.32
N LEU A 67 17.44 5.30 -3.87
CA LEU A 67 16.01 5.12 -4.16
C LEU A 67 15.17 5.11 -2.87
N LEU A 68 15.64 4.48 -1.80
CA LEU A 68 14.96 4.48 -0.49
C LEU A 68 14.88 5.90 0.10
N ILE A 69 15.99 6.65 0.06
CA ILE A 69 16.01 8.04 0.53
C ILE A 69 15.04 8.90 -0.30
N LEU A 70 15.05 8.75 -1.63
CA LEU A 70 14.13 9.46 -2.51
C LEU A 70 12.68 9.16 -2.16
N LEU A 71 12.34 7.87 -2.02
CA LEU A 71 10.99 7.40 -1.67
C LEU A 71 10.51 8.01 -0.34
N VAL A 72 11.32 7.91 0.72
CA VAL A 72 10.96 8.45 2.05
C VAL A 72 10.83 9.96 2.00
N THR A 73 11.73 10.64 1.29
CA THR A 73 11.67 12.11 1.12
C THR A 73 10.40 12.52 0.39
N THR A 74 10.02 11.81 -0.68
CA THR A 74 8.78 12.08 -1.41
C THR A 74 7.55 11.83 -0.55
N MET A 75 7.51 10.75 0.24
CA MET A 75 6.41 10.48 1.17
C MET A 75 6.26 11.57 2.24
N LEU A 76 7.39 12.04 2.80
CA LEU A 76 7.40 13.16 3.73
C LEU A 76 6.94 14.46 3.05
N PHE A 77 7.41 14.74 1.84
CA PHE A 77 7.01 15.92 1.07
C PHE A 77 5.50 15.93 0.80
N VAL A 78 4.93 14.81 0.36
CA VAL A 78 3.47 14.70 0.13
C VAL A 78 2.71 14.94 1.44
N THR A 79 3.18 14.37 2.56
CA THR A 79 2.52 14.46 3.86
C THR A 79 2.57 15.87 4.45
N PHE A 80 3.73 16.53 4.38
CA PHE A 80 3.94 17.84 5.02
C PHE A 80 3.67 19.04 4.12
N VAL A 81 3.78 18.88 2.80
CA VAL A 81 3.56 19.96 1.84
C VAL A 81 2.19 19.78 1.22
N ILE A 82 1.96 18.72 0.44
CA ILE A 82 0.72 18.58 -0.35
C ILE A 82 -0.51 18.47 0.56
N ASN A 83 -0.52 17.55 1.52
CA ASN A 83 -1.67 17.38 2.41
C ASN A 83 -1.90 18.62 3.28
N ALA A 84 -0.83 19.30 3.73
CA ALA A 84 -0.95 20.55 4.48
C ALA A 84 -1.57 21.67 3.66
N LEU A 85 -1.18 21.78 2.39
CA LEU A 85 -1.67 22.78 1.45
C LEU A 85 -3.16 22.57 1.15
N ILE A 86 -3.58 21.32 0.95
CA ILE A 86 -4.99 20.95 0.77
C ILE A 86 -5.82 21.34 1.99
N VAL A 87 -5.37 20.98 3.20
CA VAL A 87 -6.07 21.31 4.46
C VAL A 87 -6.11 22.82 4.69
N PHE A 88 -5.02 23.53 4.39
CA PHE A 88 -4.98 24.99 4.52
C PHE A 88 -5.95 25.69 3.56
N PHE A 89 -6.04 25.25 2.30
CA PHE A 89 -6.99 25.82 1.34
C PHE A 89 -8.44 25.58 1.74
N TYR A 90 -8.78 24.38 2.22
CA TYR A 90 -10.16 24.03 2.57
C TYR A 90 -10.59 24.58 3.94
N THR A 91 -9.73 24.54 4.95
CA THR A 91 -10.09 24.91 6.33
C THR A 91 -9.68 26.34 6.69
N ARG A 92 -8.79 26.99 5.91
CA ARG A 92 -8.24 28.35 6.17
C ARG A 92 -7.65 28.54 7.59
N LYS A 93 -7.39 27.44 8.29
CA LYS A 93 -6.80 27.38 9.64
C LYS A 93 -5.46 26.67 9.57
N ASN A 94 -4.65 26.87 10.60
CA ASN A 94 -3.31 26.30 10.68
C ASN A 94 -3.35 24.75 10.56
N PRO A 95 -2.76 24.15 9.51
CA PRO A 95 -2.83 22.71 9.23
C PRO A 95 -1.82 21.88 10.03
N PHE A 96 -0.79 22.51 10.58
CA PHE A 96 0.29 21.87 11.33
C PHE A 96 -0.18 21.09 12.57
N PRO A 97 -1.12 21.57 13.42
CA PRO A 97 -1.62 20.79 14.55
C PRO A 97 -2.29 19.47 14.13
N LEU A 98 -3.05 19.43 13.04
CA LEU A 98 -3.68 18.19 12.56
C LEU A 98 -2.63 17.21 12.02
N ILE A 99 -1.66 17.70 11.25
CA ILE A 99 -0.60 16.85 10.69
C ILE A 99 0.23 16.22 11.82
N PHE A 100 0.56 16.98 12.87
CA PHE A 100 1.28 16.44 14.02
C PHE A 100 0.48 15.40 14.81
N ILE A 101 -0.83 15.60 14.97
CA ILE A 101 -1.71 14.60 15.63
C ILE A 101 -1.79 13.33 14.78
N CYS A 102 -2.02 13.45 13.47
CA CYS A 102 -2.09 12.31 12.54
C CYS A 102 -0.74 11.59 12.42
N LEU A 103 0.37 12.31 12.41
CA LEU A 103 1.71 11.71 12.42
C LEU A 103 1.96 10.91 13.70
N ARG A 104 1.55 11.47 14.85
CA ARG A 104 1.75 10.86 16.17
C ARG A 104 0.86 9.64 16.41
N HIS A 105 -0.40 9.66 15.97
CA HIS A 105 -1.34 8.56 16.21
C HIS A 105 -1.32 7.49 15.12
N SER A 106 -1.14 7.86 13.86
CA SER A 106 -1.44 6.97 12.73
C SER A 106 -0.25 6.71 11.83
N ALA A 107 0.59 7.71 11.56
CA ALA A 107 1.62 7.55 10.52
C ALA A 107 2.70 6.53 10.90
N PHE A 108 3.13 6.48 12.17
CA PHE A 108 4.12 5.51 12.62
C PHE A 108 3.57 4.07 12.47
N PHE A 109 2.39 3.80 13.02
CA PHE A 109 1.77 2.47 12.93
C PHE A 109 1.45 2.08 11.48
N ALA A 110 0.92 2.99 10.66
CA ALA A 110 0.60 2.73 9.25
C ALA A 110 1.86 2.49 8.39
N PHE A 111 2.96 3.19 8.67
CA PHE A 111 4.23 3.01 7.96
C PHE A 111 4.85 1.62 8.23
N PHE A 112 4.83 1.18 9.50
CA PHE A 112 5.38 -0.13 9.87
C PHE A 112 4.45 -1.30 9.51
N THR A 113 3.13 -1.10 9.51
CA THR A 113 2.18 -2.16 9.14
C THR A 113 1.96 -2.27 7.63
N ARG A 114 2.36 -1.26 6.83
CA ARG A 114 2.16 -1.17 5.36
C ARG A 114 0.72 -1.43 4.89
N SER A 115 -0.25 -1.39 5.80
CA SER A 115 -1.63 -1.74 5.52
C SER A 115 -2.51 -0.53 5.77
N SER A 116 -3.09 0.01 4.70
CA SER A 116 -4.09 1.09 4.78
C SER A 116 -5.27 0.71 5.68
N ALA A 117 -5.58 -0.59 5.80
CA ALA A 117 -6.64 -1.13 6.66
C ALA A 117 -6.33 -1.05 8.17
N ALA A 118 -5.06 -0.93 8.56
CA ALA A 118 -4.67 -0.84 9.96
C ALA A 118 -4.95 0.55 10.59
N ASN A 119 -5.26 1.57 9.78
CA ASN A 119 -5.57 2.92 10.26
C ASN A 119 -7.07 3.19 10.49
N ILE A 120 -7.96 2.32 10.00
CA ILE A 120 -9.42 2.45 10.17
C ILE A 120 -9.90 2.44 11.64
N PRO A 121 -9.27 1.72 12.60
CA PRO A 121 -9.69 1.78 14.00
C PRO A 121 -9.14 2.98 14.79
N VAL A 122 -8.28 3.81 14.19
CA VAL A 122 -7.52 4.88 14.89
C VAL A 122 -7.84 6.30 14.40
N ASN A 123 -8.59 6.45 13.29
CA ASN A 123 -9.05 7.73 12.74
C ASN A 123 -10.52 7.97 13.07
#